data_AF-A0A340WKE2-F1
#
_entry.id   AF-A0A340WKE2-F1
#
_cell.length_a   1.000
_cell.length_b   1.000
_cell.length_c   1.000
_cell.angle_alpha   90.00
_cell.angle_beta   90.00
_cell.angle_gamma   90.00
#
_symmetry.space_group_name_H-M   'P 1'
#
loop_
_entity.id
_entity.type
_entity.pdbx_description
1 polymer ?
#
loop_
_entity_poly.entity_id
_entity_poly.type
_entity_poly.pdbx_seq_one_letter_code
_entity_poly.pdbx_strand_id
1 'polypeptide(L)'
;MASAPEDPVLQRYFKGHKAAITSVDFSPDGKQLATGSWDTFLMLWSFKPQARAFRYVGHKDVVTSVQFSPLGNLLASASRDRTVRLWIPDKRGKSSEFKAHTAPVRSVDFSADGQFLATASEDKSIKVWNMYRQRFLYSLYRHTHWVRCAKFSPDGRLIVSCSEDKTIKIWDTTNKQCVNNFSDFVGFANFVDFNPNGTCIASAGSDHTVKIWDIRVNKLLQHYQVHSGGVNCVSFHPSGNYLITASSDGMLKILDLLEGRLIYTLQGHTGPVFTVTFSKGGELFTSGGADAQVLLWRTNFDELNCKDVIKRNLKRLHFDSPPHLLDIYPRTPHPQEGKIETVEINPKLDVVDLQTSTPPVVDILSFDSTTTTETTVRTLPDKGEEICGYFLNPSLTSSECSPTTLKKKTEEMSDLPSESQRSIPLAVTDALEHIMEQLNVLTQTVSILEQRLTLTEDKLKDCLENQQRLFNAIQQKS
;
A
#
# COMPACT_ATOMS: atom_id res chain seq x y z
N MET A 1 -20.35 -16.00 -27.42
CA MET A 1 -19.06 -16.52 -26.92
C MET A 1 -18.62 -15.59 -25.79
N ALA A 2 -18.29 -16.10 -24.62
CA ALA A 2 -17.48 -15.31 -23.68
C ALA A 2 -16.03 -15.41 -24.15
N SER A 3 -15.27 -14.32 -24.07
CA SER A 3 -13.81 -14.43 -24.07
C SER A 3 -13.40 -15.28 -22.87
N ALA A 4 -12.39 -16.12 -23.03
CA ALA A 4 -11.64 -16.58 -21.87
C ALA A 4 -11.02 -15.33 -21.20
N PRO A 5 -10.90 -15.28 -19.86
CA PRO A 5 -10.05 -14.26 -19.25
C PRO A 5 -8.65 -14.43 -19.82
N GLU A 6 -8.05 -13.35 -20.33
CA GLU A 6 -6.67 -13.44 -20.82
C GLU A 6 -5.72 -13.83 -19.67
N ASP A 7 -4.68 -14.59 -19.97
CA ASP A 7 -3.60 -14.87 -19.01
C ASP A 7 -2.78 -13.59 -18.74
N PRO A 8 -2.21 -13.37 -17.53
CA PRO A 8 -1.49 -12.15 -17.20
C PRO A 8 -0.22 -11.96 -18.06
N VAL A 9 -0.30 -11.01 -19.01
CA VAL A 9 0.71 -10.79 -20.05
C VAL A 9 1.85 -9.89 -19.57
N LEU A 10 3.10 -10.22 -19.92
CA LEU A 10 4.24 -9.33 -19.77
C LEU A 10 4.13 -8.17 -20.78
N GLN A 11 3.83 -6.95 -20.30
CA GLN A 11 3.62 -5.78 -21.16
C GLN A 11 4.94 -5.09 -21.54
N ARG A 12 5.90 -5.01 -20.60
CA ARG A 12 7.21 -4.36 -20.82
C ARG A 12 8.26 -4.84 -19.83
N TYR A 13 9.54 -4.73 -20.19
CA TYR A 13 10.64 -4.78 -19.23
C TYR A 13 11.44 -3.48 -19.23
N PHE A 14 12.04 -3.13 -18.09
CA PHE A 14 12.96 -2.02 -17.94
C PHE A 14 14.35 -2.53 -17.52
N LYS A 15 15.38 -1.96 -18.14
CA LYS A 15 16.80 -2.19 -17.85
C LYS A 15 17.48 -0.83 -17.72
N GLY A 16 18.37 -0.68 -16.74
CA GLY A 16 19.10 0.57 -16.50
C GLY A 16 19.84 0.59 -15.16
N HIS A 17 19.30 -0.07 -14.14
CA HIS A 17 20.04 -0.37 -12.91
C HIS A 17 21.23 -1.30 -13.19
N LYS A 18 22.30 -1.16 -12.40
CA LYS A 18 23.53 -1.94 -12.51
C LYS A 18 23.57 -3.16 -11.58
N ALA A 19 22.61 -3.27 -10.66
CA ALA A 19 22.56 -4.31 -9.65
C ALA A 19 21.11 -4.65 -9.27
N ALA A 20 20.95 -5.68 -8.43
CA ALA A 20 19.66 -6.17 -7.92
C ALA A 20 18.70 -5.05 -7.49
N ILE A 21 17.43 -5.16 -7.90
CA ILE A 21 16.36 -4.25 -7.51
C ILE A 21 15.78 -4.72 -6.17
N THR A 22 15.67 -3.82 -5.19
CA THR A 22 15.20 -4.13 -3.83
C THR A 22 13.74 -3.84 -3.63
N SER A 23 13.23 -2.82 -4.33
CA SER A 23 11.91 -2.26 -4.09
C SER A 23 11.42 -1.53 -5.33
N VAL A 24 10.11 -1.66 -5.58
CA VAL A 24 9.38 -0.99 -6.64
C VAL A 24 8.07 -0.46 -6.05
N ASP A 25 7.64 0.72 -6.45
CA ASP A 25 6.29 1.24 -6.19
C ASP A 25 5.77 2.04 -7.39
N PHE A 26 4.44 2.06 -7.54
CA PHE A 26 3.73 2.82 -8.58
C PHE A 26 3.34 4.20 -8.07
N SER A 27 3.36 5.21 -8.94
CA SER A 27 2.71 6.48 -8.61
C SER A 27 1.19 6.28 -8.43
N PRO A 28 0.52 7.01 -7.53
CA PRO A 28 -0.94 6.88 -7.33
C PRO A 28 -1.77 7.17 -8.58
N ASP A 29 -1.21 7.93 -9.53
CA ASP A 29 -1.85 8.27 -10.80
C ASP A 29 -1.61 7.25 -11.92
N GLY A 30 -0.86 6.17 -11.64
CA GLY A 30 -0.55 5.07 -12.55
C GLY A 30 0.41 5.38 -13.71
N LYS A 31 1.01 6.58 -13.78
CA LYS A 31 1.81 7.02 -14.95
C LYS A 31 3.33 6.94 -14.77
N GLN A 32 3.79 6.63 -13.56
CA GLN A 32 5.20 6.53 -13.20
C GLN A 32 5.46 5.29 -12.32
N LEU A 33 6.72 4.87 -12.31
CA LEU A 33 7.23 3.79 -11.48
C LEU A 33 8.54 4.24 -10.83
N ALA A 34 8.71 4.02 -9.53
CA ALA A 34 9.95 4.29 -8.82
C ALA A 34 10.61 2.99 -8.40
N THR A 35 11.91 2.88 -8.62
CA THR A 35 12.68 1.64 -8.39
C THR A 35 13.96 1.94 -7.61
N GLY A 36 14.22 1.15 -6.56
CA GLY A 36 15.45 1.20 -5.76
C GLY A 36 16.32 -0.04 -5.99
N SER A 37 17.64 0.14 -5.92
CA SER A 37 18.62 -0.92 -6.23
C SER A 37 19.83 -0.92 -5.28
N TRP A 38 20.59 -2.02 -5.33
CA TRP A 38 21.91 -2.13 -4.73
C TRP A 38 22.96 -1.23 -5.41
N ASP A 39 22.68 -0.62 -6.56
CA ASP A 39 23.55 0.36 -7.21
C ASP A 39 23.53 1.77 -6.56
N THR A 40 22.90 1.89 -5.38
CA THR A 40 22.69 3.11 -4.56
C THR A 40 21.85 4.21 -5.22
N PHE A 41 21.35 4.00 -6.44
CA PHE A 41 20.49 4.94 -7.13
C PHE A 41 19.00 4.60 -6.96
N LEU A 42 18.16 5.62 -7.17
CA LEU A 42 16.78 5.42 -7.56
C LEU A 42 16.62 5.70 -9.05
N MET A 43 15.69 5.01 -9.70
CA MET A 43 15.22 5.39 -11.03
C MET A 43 13.71 5.66 -11.03
N LEU A 44 13.33 6.76 -11.66
CA LEU A 44 11.95 7.14 -11.93
C LEU A 44 11.66 6.92 -13.41
N TRP A 45 10.79 5.96 -13.70
CA TRP A 45 10.33 5.62 -15.04
C TRP A 45 8.97 6.26 -15.29
N SER A 46 8.66 6.62 -16.54
CA SER A 46 7.30 7.01 -16.94
C SER A 46 6.83 6.18 -18.12
N PHE A 47 5.56 5.79 -18.10
CA PHE A 47 4.96 4.94 -19.12
C PHE A 47 4.56 5.70 -20.40
N LYS A 48 4.67 7.03 -20.42
CA LYS A 48 4.38 7.83 -21.62
C LYS A 48 5.32 7.42 -22.78
N PRO A 49 4.83 7.33 -24.03
CA PRO A 49 5.67 7.07 -25.19
C PRO A 49 6.86 8.04 -25.28
N GLN A 50 8.04 7.52 -25.62
CA GLN A 50 9.30 8.26 -25.72
C GLN A 50 9.77 8.98 -24.43
N ALA A 51 9.14 8.75 -23.28
CA ALA A 51 9.60 9.31 -22.01
C ALA A 51 10.98 8.76 -21.62
N ARG A 52 11.77 9.59 -20.93
CA ARG A 52 13.09 9.22 -20.39
C ARG A 52 12.94 8.67 -18.97
N ALA A 53 13.88 7.82 -18.56
CA ALA A 53 14.04 7.43 -17.18
C ALA A 53 14.97 8.43 -16.47
N PHE A 54 14.67 8.81 -15.24
CA PHE A 54 15.46 9.75 -14.46
C PHE A 54 16.19 9.00 -13.34
N ARG A 55 17.53 9.04 -13.32
CA ARG A 55 18.32 8.48 -12.22
C ARG A 55 18.55 9.57 -11.17
N TYR A 56 18.10 9.30 -9.95
CA TYR A 56 18.33 10.15 -8.79
C TYR A 56 19.55 9.66 -8.00
N VAL A 57 20.48 10.58 -7.74
CA VAL A 57 21.73 10.34 -7.02
C VAL A 57 21.68 11.04 -5.65
N GLY A 58 22.15 10.36 -4.60
CA GLY A 58 22.29 10.96 -3.27
C GLY A 58 22.46 9.96 -2.13
N HIS A 59 21.93 8.74 -2.24
CA HIS A 59 22.21 7.68 -1.27
C HIS A 59 23.65 7.15 -1.40
N LYS A 60 24.29 6.96 -0.25
CA LYS A 60 25.72 6.59 -0.14
C LYS A 60 25.96 5.08 -0.07
N ASP A 61 24.88 4.31 0.04
CA ASP A 61 24.84 2.85 0.16
C ASP A 61 23.47 2.35 -0.37
N VAL A 62 23.32 1.04 -0.51
CA VAL A 62 22.15 0.31 -1.04
C VAL A 62 20.82 0.95 -0.65
N VAL A 63 19.96 1.25 -1.64
CA VAL A 63 18.57 1.63 -1.41
C VAL A 63 17.78 0.36 -1.08
N THR A 64 17.08 0.36 0.05
CA THR A 64 16.42 -0.84 0.61
C THR A 64 14.92 -0.88 0.38
N SER A 65 14.28 0.29 0.32
CA SER A 65 12.83 0.45 0.16
C SER A 65 12.51 1.82 -0.43
N VAL A 66 11.52 1.87 -1.32
CA VAL A 66 11.08 3.05 -2.07
C VAL A 66 9.56 3.06 -2.11
N GLN A 67 8.92 4.23 -1.91
CA GLN A 67 7.47 4.35 -1.92
C GLN A 67 7.01 5.79 -2.24
N PHE A 68 5.93 5.94 -3.01
CA PHE A 68 5.28 7.23 -3.24
C PHE A 68 4.37 7.63 -2.08
N SER A 69 4.20 8.94 -1.85
CA SER A 69 3.12 9.44 -1.01
C SER A 69 1.77 9.21 -1.71
N PRO A 70 0.65 9.06 -0.97
CA PRO A 70 -0.69 8.84 -1.57
C PRO A 70 -1.14 9.93 -2.54
N LEU A 71 -0.58 11.14 -2.43
CA LEU A 71 -0.85 12.27 -3.32
C LEU A 71 0.12 12.34 -4.53
N GLY A 72 1.10 11.45 -4.64
CA GLY A 72 2.11 11.42 -5.71
C GLY A 72 3.15 12.55 -5.68
N ASN A 73 2.98 13.57 -4.83
CA ASN A 73 3.84 14.76 -4.77
C ASN A 73 5.24 14.51 -4.18
N LEU A 74 5.44 13.38 -3.50
CA LEU A 74 6.71 13.01 -2.86
C LEU A 74 6.98 11.52 -3.05
N LEU A 75 8.27 11.18 -3.09
CA LEU A 75 8.78 9.81 -3.09
C LEU A 75 9.72 9.66 -1.90
N ALA A 76 9.51 8.68 -1.02
CA ALA A 76 10.42 8.38 0.08
C ALA A 76 11.32 7.19 -0.27
N SER A 77 12.58 7.23 0.21
CA SER A 77 13.53 6.13 0.06
C SER A 77 14.33 5.88 1.32
N ALA A 78 14.41 4.61 1.71
CA ALA A 78 15.27 4.11 2.79
C ALA A 78 16.56 3.53 2.22
N SER A 79 17.65 3.60 2.99
CA SER A 79 18.95 3.04 2.60
C SER A 79 19.72 2.47 3.78
N ARG A 80 20.69 1.64 3.43
CA ARG A 80 21.73 1.15 4.34
C ARG A 80 22.65 2.25 4.87
N ASP A 81 22.68 3.42 4.21
CA ASP A 81 23.37 4.64 4.69
C ASP A 81 22.75 5.27 5.95
N ARG A 82 21.71 4.64 6.52
CA ARG A 82 20.99 5.00 7.77
C ARG A 82 20.11 6.24 7.64
N THR A 83 20.04 6.82 6.43
CA THR A 83 19.17 7.95 6.12
C THR A 83 17.87 7.50 5.45
N VAL A 84 16.89 8.39 5.51
CA VAL A 84 15.74 8.37 4.62
C VAL A 84 15.77 9.66 3.82
N ARG A 85 15.61 9.58 2.49
CA ARG A 85 15.48 10.76 1.63
C ARG A 85 14.05 10.91 1.12
N LEU A 86 13.60 12.15 1.03
CA LEU A 86 12.39 12.53 0.31
C LEU A 86 12.77 13.19 -1.00
N TRP A 87 12.27 12.69 -2.11
CA TRP A 87 12.47 13.23 -3.45
C TRP A 87 11.17 13.87 -3.95
N ILE A 88 11.29 14.96 -4.71
CA ILE A 88 10.19 15.43 -5.56
C ILE A 88 10.29 14.65 -6.89
N PRO A 89 9.25 13.90 -7.32
CA PRO A 89 9.29 13.02 -8.50
C PRO A 89 9.18 13.82 -9.81
N ASP A 90 10.21 14.64 -10.04
CA ASP A 90 10.29 15.66 -11.07
C ASP A 90 11.65 15.57 -11.80
N LYS A 91 11.77 16.24 -12.95
CA LYS A 91 12.99 16.21 -13.81
C LYS A 91 14.25 16.78 -13.14
N ARG A 92 14.11 17.40 -11.96
CA ARG A 92 15.20 17.98 -11.17
C ARG A 92 15.64 17.13 -9.97
N GLY A 93 14.92 16.05 -9.63
CA GLY A 93 15.30 15.10 -8.58
C GLY A 93 15.68 15.71 -7.22
N LYS A 94 15.05 16.83 -6.82
CA LYS A 94 15.39 17.51 -5.56
C LYS A 94 15.12 16.59 -4.36
N SER A 95 16.12 16.43 -3.49
CA SER A 95 16.04 15.62 -2.27
C SER A 95 16.14 16.43 -0.98
N SER A 96 15.47 15.96 0.08
CA SER A 96 15.76 16.29 1.49
C SER A 96 16.25 15.03 2.22
N GLU A 97 17.25 15.15 3.11
CA GLU A 97 17.85 14.03 3.86
C GLU A 97 17.45 14.08 5.34
N PHE A 98 16.98 12.95 5.88
CA PHE A 98 16.80 12.75 7.32
C PHE A 98 17.67 11.62 7.84
N LYS A 99 18.43 11.90 8.90
CA LYS A 99 19.17 10.88 9.68
C LYS A 99 18.19 10.16 10.60
N ALA A 100 17.50 9.17 10.05
CA ALA A 100 16.37 8.54 10.71
C ALA A 100 16.78 7.58 11.84
N HIS A 101 17.81 6.75 11.61
CA HIS A 101 18.18 5.65 12.50
C HIS A 101 19.68 5.58 12.81
N THR A 102 20.04 4.85 13.86
CA THR A 102 21.46 4.65 14.24
C THR A 102 22.13 3.52 13.46
N ALA A 103 21.32 2.68 12.80
CA ALA A 103 21.70 1.56 11.94
C ALA A 103 20.92 1.64 10.60
N PRO A 104 21.17 0.75 9.62
CA PRO A 104 20.47 0.73 8.34
C PRO A 104 18.95 0.82 8.42
N VAL A 105 18.32 1.54 7.49
CA VAL A 105 16.86 1.57 7.35
C VAL A 105 16.44 0.50 6.36
N ARG A 106 15.44 -0.31 6.71
CA ARG A 106 15.01 -1.52 6.00
C ARG A 106 13.71 -1.36 5.23
N SER A 107 12.76 -0.58 5.74
CA SER A 107 11.56 -0.17 5.01
C SER A 107 11.18 1.27 5.32
N VAL A 108 10.46 1.87 4.39
CA VAL A 108 9.71 3.12 4.56
C VAL A 108 8.26 2.90 4.12
N ASP A 109 7.33 3.60 4.76
CA ASP A 109 5.90 3.55 4.40
C ASP A 109 5.18 4.85 4.77
N PHE A 110 4.25 5.29 3.91
CA PHE A 110 3.39 6.45 4.15
C PHE A 110 2.04 6.03 4.73
N SER A 111 1.51 6.81 5.67
CA SER A 111 0.10 6.70 6.05
C SER A 111 -0.80 7.08 4.87
N ALA A 112 -2.03 6.54 4.81
CA ALA A 112 -2.96 6.73 3.69
C ALA A 112 -3.37 8.21 3.45
N ASP A 113 -3.25 9.06 4.46
CA ASP A 113 -3.45 10.52 4.37
C ASP A 113 -2.20 11.31 3.96
N GLY A 114 -1.05 10.64 3.84
CA GLY A 114 0.26 11.24 3.54
C GLY A 114 0.86 12.12 4.64
N GLN A 115 0.24 12.22 5.81
CA GLN A 115 0.70 13.10 6.89
C GLN A 115 1.86 12.50 7.70
N PHE A 116 1.98 11.17 7.72
CA PHE A 116 2.96 10.43 8.50
C PHE A 116 3.80 9.49 7.65
N LEU A 117 5.01 9.24 8.13
CA LEU A 117 5.96 8.29 7.56
C LEU A 117 6.41 7.32 8.66
N ALA A 118 6.36 6.02 8.40
CA ALA A 118 6.92 4.98 9.24
C ALA A 118 8.25 4.51 8.65
N THR A 119 9.28 4.36 9.49
CA THR A 119 10.60 3.89 9.08
C THR A 119 11.04 2.73 9.99
N ALA A 120 11.41 1.59 9.41
CA ALA A 120 11.86 0.40 10.15
C ALA A 120 13.36 0.18 9.98
N SER A 121 14.06 -0.30 11.01
CA SER A 121 15.52 -0.37 11.00
C SER A 121 16.11 -1.60 11.72
N GLU A 122 17.36 -1.88 11.35
CA GLU A 122 18.29 -2.75 12.08
C GLU A 122 18.63 -2.21 13.49
N ASP A 123 18.25 -0.96 13.84
CA ASP A 123 18.34 -0.42 15.22
C ASP A 123 17.23 -0.96 16.17
N LYS A 124 16.45 -1.94 15.70
CA LYS A 124 15.36 -2.63 16.42
C LYS A 124 14.14 -1.75 16.73
N SER A 125 14.11 -0.52 16.21
CA SER A 125 13.00 0.41 16.37
C SER A 125 12.23 0.67 15.07
N ILE A 126 10.99 1.09 15.23
CA ILE A 126 10.19 1.73 14.18
C ILE A 126 10.02 3.19 14.59
N LYS A 127 10.22 4.14 13.68
CA LYS A 127 10.05 5.58 13.97
C LYS A 127 8.96 6.16 13.12
N VAL A 128 8.18 7.05 13.72
CA VAL A 128 7.10 7.77 13.05
C VAL A 128 7.44 9.25 12.95
N TRP A 129 7.30 9.80 11.75
CA TRP A 129 7.66 11.16 11.38
C TRP A 129 6.43 11.91 10.88
N ASN A 130 6.32 13.21 11.19
CA ASN A 130 5.34 14.10 10.60
C ASN A 130 5.90 14.71 9.30
N MET A 131 5.19 14.51 8.20
CA MET A 131 5.61 14.95 6.86
C MET A 131 5.51 16.47 6.66
N TYR A 132 4.47 17.10 7.20
CA TYR A 132 4.25 18.55 7.04
C TYR A 132 5.35 19.40 7.68
N ARG A 133 5.88 18.98 8.84
CA ARG A 133 7.00 19.65 9.51
C ARG A 133 8.36 18.96 9.32
N GLN A 134 8.42 17.82 8.64
CA GLN A 134 9.61 16.97 8.48
C GLN A 134 10.31 16.67 9.82
N ARG A 135 9.51 16.30 10.85
CA ARG A 135 9.99 16.10 12.23
C ARG A 135 9.63 14.73 12.79
N PHE A 136 10.57 14.14 13.52
CA PHE A 136 10.34 12.97 14.37
C PHE A 136 9.20 13.23 15.37
N LEU A 137 8.34 12.23 15.58
CA LEU A 137 7.27 12.25 16.58
C LEU A 137 7.55 11.28 17.73
N TYR A 138 7.71 9.99 17.42
CA TYR A 138 7.95 8.94 18.40
C TYR A 138 8.61 7.71 17.79
N SER A 139 9.17 6.87 18.66
CA SER A 139 9.68 5.53 18.33
C SER A 139 8.82 4.47 18.99
N LEU A 140 8.72 3.31 18.36
CA LEU A 140 8.11 2.09 18.89
C LEU A 140 9.24 1.07 19.15
N TYR A 141 9.35 0.62 20.41
CA TYR A 141 10.39 -0.30 20.87
C TYR A 141 9.76 -1.51 21.59
N ARG A 142 9.86 -2.71 21.00
CA ARG A 142 9.63 -4.05 21.63
C ARG A 142 10.24 -5.21 20.84
N HIS A 143 10.69 -5.00 19.60
CA HIS A 143 11.39 -6.04 18.84
C HIS A 143 12.78 -6.29 19.42
N THR A 144 13.21 -7.56 19.47
CA THR A 144 14.50 -7.95 20.06
C THR A 144 15.61 -8.09 19.02
N HIS A 145 15.27 -8.15 17.73
CA HIS A 145 16.18 -8.18 16.58
C HIS A 145 15.79 -7.12 15.54
N TRP A 146 16.43 -7.13 14.37
CA TRP A 146 16.24 -6.17 13.29
C TRP A 146 14.79 -6.13 12.81
N VAL A 147 14.22 -4.93 12.60
CA VAL A 147 12.89 -4.77 12.01
C VAL A 147 13.03 -4.73 10.50
N ARG A 148 12.34 -5.64 9.80
CA ARG A 148 12.55 -5.92 8.37
C ARG A 148 11.57 -5.18 7.48
N CYS A 149 10.33 -5.05 7.94
CA CYS A 149 9.31 -4.21 7.33
C CYS A 149 8.40 -3.63 8.42
N ALA A 150 7.88 -2.42 8.18
CA ALA A 150 6.72 -1.87 8.86
C ALA A 150 5.81 -1.16 7.85
N LYS A 151 4.50 -1.28 8.06
CA LYS A 151 3.42 -0.73 7.22
C LYS A 151 2.32 -0.12 8.08
N PHE A 152 1.70 0.97 7.63
CA PHE A 152 0.45 1.50 8.17
C PHE A 152 -0.76 0.69 7.69
N SER A 153 -1.81 0.65 8.49
CA SER A 153 -3.13 0.23 8.04
C SER A 153 -3.75 1.25 7.07
N PRO A 154 -4.71 0.84 6.20
CA PRO A 154 -5.42 1.75 5.31
C PRO A 154 -6.16 2.91 6.01
N ASP A 155 -6.49 2.77 7.30
CA ASP A 155 -7.12 3.81 8.12
C ASP A 155 -6.12 4.66 8.95
N GLY A 156 -4.82 4.36 8.87
CA GLY A 156 -3.74 5.05 9.61
C GLY A 156 -3.72 4.83 11.13
N ARG A 157 -4.64 4.04 11.69
CA ARG A 157 -4.74 3.83 13.15
C ARG A 157 -3.76 2.79 13.68
N LEU A 158 -3.34 1.86 12.83
CA LEU A 158 -2.42 0.78 13.19
C LEU A 158 -1.14 0.85 12.35
N ILE A 159 -0.05 0.35 12.93
CA ILE A 159 1.16 -0.04 12.21
C ILE A 159 1.34 -1.53 12.45
N VAL A 160 1.66 -2.30 11.40
CA VAL A 160 2.17 -3.67 11.54
C VAL A 160 3.66 -3.68 11.26
N SER A 161 4.42 -4.53 11.95
CA SER A 161 5.86 -4.71 11.70
C SER A 161 6.30 -6.16 11.87
N CYS A 162 7.26 -6.59 11.04
CA CYS A 162 7.96 -7.87 11.21
C CYS A 162 9.43 -7.68 11.61
N SER A 163 9.96 -8.66 12.33
CA SER A 163 11.36 -8.72 12.72
C SER A 163 11.93 -10.12 12.59
N GLU A 164 13.26 -10.20 12.55
CA GLU A 164 14.02 -11.43 12.68
C GLU A 164 13.91 -12.09 14.06
N ASP A 165 13.24 -11.44 15.03
CA ASP A 165 12.81 -12.05 16.30
C ASP A 165 11.64 -13.04 16.15
N LYS A 166 11.27 -13.37 14.90
CA LYS A 166 10.16 -14.26 14.50
C LYS A 166 8.77 -13.76 14.88
N THR A 167 8.62 -12.53 15.33
CA THR A 167 7.31 -11.96 15.65
C THR A 167 6.82 -10.95 14.63
N ILE A 168 5.50 -10.88 14.49
CA ILE A 168 4.80 -9.76 13.86
C ILE A 168 4.03 -9.02 14.93
N LYS A 169 4.26 -7.72 15.07
CA LYS A 169 3.64 -6.87 16.08
C LYS A 169 2.69 -5.87 15.41
N ILE A 170 1.52 -5.68 16.02
CA ILE A 170 0.57 -4.62 15.66
C ILE A 170 0.64 -3.55 16.73
N TRP A 171 0.75 -2.30 16.31
CA TRP A 171 0.91 -1.12 17.14
C TRP A 171 -0.22 -0.13 16.89
N ASP A 172 -0.71 0.49 17.95
CA ASP A 172 -1.70 1.58 17.87
C ASP A 172 -0.95 2.92 17.74
N THR A 173 -1.27 3.72 16.71
CA THR A 173 -0.61 5.01 16.44
C THR A 173 -1.02 6.12 17.42
N THR A 174 -2.16 5.96 18.10
CA THR A 174 -2.69 6.89 19.11
C THR A 174 -2.09 6.60 20.50
N ASN A 175 -2.17 5.34 20.94
CA ASN A 175 -1.65 4.90 22.24
C ASN A 175 -0.12 4.66 22.23
N LYS A 176 0.50 4.49 21.05
CA LYS A 176 1.94 4.25 20.85
C LYS A 176 2.45 2.99 21.55
N GLN A 177 1.60 1.95 21.61
CA GLN A 177 1.89 0.67 22.24
C GLN A 177 1.59 -0.50 21.30
N CYS A 178 2.22 -1.64 21.58
CA CYS A 178 1.96 -2.91 20.91
C CYS A 178 0.63 -3.48 21.44
N VAL A 179 -0.34 -3.66 20.55
CA VAL A 179 -1.67 -4.23 20.85
C VAL A 179 -1.61 -5.75 20.75
N ASN A 180 -1.27 -6.26 19.56
CA ASN A 180 -1.25 -7.69 19.25
C ASN A 180 0.14 -8.16 18.80
N ASN A 181 0.42 -9.45 18.98
CA ASN A 181 1.71 -10.07 18.68
C ASN A 181 1.50 -11.51 18.18
N PHE A 182 1.87 -11.78 16.94
CA PHE A 182 1.87 -13.12 16.33
C PHE A 182 3.28 -13.72 16.37
N SER A 183 3.39 -15.02 16.64
CA SER A 183 4.68 -15.70 16.87
C SER A 183 4.81 -17.09 16.25
N ASP A 184 3.85 -17.56 15.45
CA ASP A 184 3.82 -18.96 14.95
C ASP A 184 4.68 -19.13 13.67
N PHE A 185 5.85 -18.49 13.64
CA PHE A 185 6.82 -18.55 12.55
C PHE A 185 7.94 -19.53 12.88
N VAL A 186 8.18 -20.47 11.97
CA VAL A 186 9.33 -21.38 12.07
C VAL A 186 10.58 -20.64 11.61
N GLY A 187 10.47 -19.90 10.51
CA GLY A 187 11.42 -18.89 10.06
C GLY A 187 11.16 -17.52 10.72
N PHE A 188 11.34 -16.46 9.94
CA PHE A 188 11.01 -15.07 10.29
C PHE A 188 10.31 -14.40 9.10
N ALA A 189 9.54 -13.34 9.33
CA ALA A 189 8.85 -12.63 8.25
C ALA A 189 9.76 -11.57 7.60
N ASN A 190 10.02 -11.71 6.30
CA ASN A 190 10.77 -10.76 5.48
C ASN A 190 9.99 -9.45 5.21
N PHE A 191 8.67 -9.59 5.00
CA PHE A 191 7.76 -8.53 4.58
C PHE A 191 6.36 -8.78 5.15
N VAL A 192 5.59 -7.71 5.35
CA VAL A 192 4.17 -7.76 5.77
C VAL A 192 3.41 -6.69 5.02
N ASP A 193 2.17 -6.98 4.62
CA ASP A 193 1.26 -6.06 3.96
C ASP A 193 -0.13 -6.14 4.59
N PHE A 194 -0.94 -5.08 4.44
CA PHE A 194 -2.35 -5.06 4.87
C PHE A 194 -3.28 -5.35 3.69
N ASN A 195 -4.33 -6.12 3.94
CA ASN A 195 -5.48 -6.17 3.04
C ASN A 195 -6.05 -4.73 2.88
N PRO A 196 -6.37 -4.24 1.67
CA PRO A 196 -7.02 -2.94 1.45
C PRO A 196 -8.24 -2.66 2.35
N ASN A 197 -8.98 -3.69 2.77
CA ASN A 197 -10.10 -3.56 3.70
C ASN A 197 -9.70 -3.36 5.19
N GLY A 198 -8.40 -3.37 5.52
CA GLY A 198 -7.87 -3.19 6.86
C GLY A 198 -8.16 -4.32 7.86
N THR A 199 -8.82 -5.41 7.45
CA THR A 199 -9.25 -6.52 8.35
C THR A 199 -8.18 -7.58 8.60
N CYS A 200 -7.26 -7.76 7.65
CA CYS A 200 -6.28 -8.84 7.65
C CYS A 200 -4.88 -8.33 7.27
N ILE A 201 -3.85 -9.07 7.69
CA ILE A 201 -2.47 -8.89 7.23
C ILE A 201 -1.98 -10.16 6.53
N ALA A 202 -1.16 -9.99 5.48
CA ALA A 202 -0.39 -11.08 4.88
C ALA A 202 1.08 -10.93 5.24
N SER A 203 1.78 -12.06 5.41
CA SER A 203 3.17 -12.10 5.87
C SER A 203 4.02 -13.07 5.05
N ALA A 204 5.19 -12.61 4.63
CA ALA A 204 6.12 -13.33 3.76
C ALA A 204 7.21 -14.02 4.59
N GLY A 205 7.17 -15.35 4.71
CA GLY A 205 8.09 -16.13 5.53
C GLY A 205 9.41 -16.48 4.83
N SER A 206 10.51 -16.43 5.58
CA SER A 206 11.77 -17.07 5.18
C SER A 206 11.70 -18.60 5.20
N ASP A 207 10.69 -19.17 5.87
CA ASP A 207 10.33 -20.60 5.88
C ASP A 207 9.50 -21.04 4.65
N HIS A 208 9.55 -20.28 3.55
CA HIS A 208 8.85 -20.54 2.28
C HIS A 208 7.32 -20.42 2.37
N THR A 209 6.78 -20.02 3.52
CA THR A 209 5.34 -19.86 3.74
C THR A 209 4.85 -18.44 3.52
N VAL A 210 3.57 -18.30 3.19
CA VAL A 210 2.80 -17.05 3.28
C VAL A 210 1.64 -17.28 4.23
N LYS A 211 1.54 -16.45 5.27
CA LYS A 211 0.55 -16.60 6.35
C LYS A 211 -0.35 -15.37 6.40
N ILE A 212 -1.66 -15.58 6.48
CA ILE A 212 -2.67 -14.52 6.53
C ILE A 212 -3.42 -14.57 7.85
N TRP A 213 -3.57 -13.43 8.51
CA TRP A 213 -4.07 -13.31 9.88
C TRP A 213 -5.23 -12.31 9.94
N ASP A 214 -6.30 -12.61 10.69
CA ASP A 214 -7.33 -11.62 11.04
C ASP A 214 -6.87 -10.82 12.26
N ILE A 215 -6.88 -9.49 12.13
CA ILE A 215 -6.40 -8.56 13.16
C ILE A 215 -7.35 -8.53 14.37
N ARG A 216 -8.66 -8.69 14.12
CA ARG A 216 -9.75 -8.57 15.11
C ARG A 216 -9.89 -9.85 15.92
N VAL A 217 -9.78 -11.00 15.24
CA VAL A 217 -9.84 -12.33 15.87
C VAL A 217 -8.48 -12.73 16.46
N ASN A 218 -7.39 -12.07 16.05
CA ASN A 218 -6.00 -12.35 16.43
C ASN A 218 -5.63 -13.83 16.20
N LYS A 219 -5.96 -14.35 15.01
CA LYS A 219 -5.72 -15.74 14.60
C LYS A 219 -5.24 -15.84 13.15
N LEU A 220 -4.48 -16.90 12.88
CA LEU A 220 -4.16 -17.37 11.54
C LEU A 220 -5.47 -17.79 10.82
N LEU A 221 -5.71 -17.23 9.64
CA LEU A 221 -6.82 -17.62 8.75
C LEU A 221 -6.37 -18.67 7.73
N GLN A 222 -5.24 -18.42 7.07
CA GLN A 222 -4.78 -19.19 5.91
C GLN A 222 -3.25 -19.34 5.96
N HIS A 223 -2.77 -20.50 5.50
CA HIS A 223 -1.36 -20.89 5.52
C HIS A 223 -0.97 -21.53 4.18
N TYR A 224 -0.12 -20.84 3.42
CA TYR A 224 0.25 -21.24 2.07
C TYR A 224 1.74 -21.58 1.99
N GLN A 225 2.06 -22.82 1.61
CA GLN A 225 3.43 -23.25 1.31
C GLN A 225 3.57 -23.42 -0.21
N VAL A 226 3.82 -22.31 -0.91
CA VAL A 226 3.70 -22.22 -2.38
C VAL A 226 5.05 -22.23 -3.10
N HIS A 227 6.11 -21.90 -2.37
CA HIS A 227 7.44 -21.63 -2.91
C HIS A 227 8.46 -22.65 -2.43
N SER A 228 9.55 -22.79 -3.19
CA SER A 228 10.73 -23.57 -2.81
C SER A 228 11.83 -22.67 -2.23
N GLY A 229 11.77 -21.37 -2.51
CA GLY A 229 12.64 -20.34 -1.94
C GLY A 229 11.95 -19.55 -0.81
N GLY A 230 12.74 -18.80 -0.03
CA GLY A 230 12.19 -17.88 0.97
C GLY A 230 11.43 -16.73 0.30
N VAL A 231 10.23 -16.41 0.79
CA VAL A 231 9.36 -15.38 0.22
C VAL A 231 9.85 -14.02 0.68
N ASN A 232 10.21 -13.15 -0.26
CA ASN A 232 10.89 -11.87 0.00
C ASN A 232 9.91 -10.71 0.14
N CYS A 233 8.84 -10.71 -0.66
CA CYS A 233 7.86 -9.64 -0.72
C CYS A 233 6.48 -10.20 -1.13
N VAL A 234 5.42 -9.51 -0.70
CA VAL A 234 4.02 -9.86 -0.91
C VAL A 234 3.24 -8.56 -1.12
N SER A 235 2.27 -8.56 -2.02
CA SER A 235 1.40 -7.40 -2.28
C SER A 235 -0.05 -7.84 -2.51
N PHE A 236 -1.00 -7.17 -1.85
CA PHE A 236 -2.44 -7.35 -2.10
C PHE A 236 -2.92 -6.61 -3.35
N HIS A 237 -3.81 -7.24 -4.10
CA HIS A 237 -4.58 -6.57 -5.15
C HIS A 237 -5.55 -5.56 -4.53
N PRO A 238 -5.83 -4.38 -5.13
CA PRO A 238 -6.73 -3.37 -4.56
C PRO A 238 -8.16 -3.87 -4.23
N SER A 239 -8.65 -4.92 -4.91
CA SER A 239 -9.93 -5.56 -4.58
C SER A 239 -9.93 -6.45 -3.33
N GLY A 240 -8.77 -6.70 -2.72
CA GLY A 240 -8.60 -7.55 -1.53
C GLY A 240 -8.71 -9.07 -1.79
N ASN A 241 -9.07 -9.50 -3.00
CA ASN A 241 -9.33 -10.91 -3.33
C ASN A 241 -8.10 -11.70 -3.79
N TYR A 242 -7.05 -11.02 -4.28
CA TYR A 242 -5.86 -11.65 -4.84
C TYR A 242 -4.58 -11.17 -4.16
N LEU A 243 -3.57 -12.04 -4.13
CA LEU A 243 -2.27 -11.78 -3.52
C LEU A 243 -1.15 -12.25 -4.46
N ILE A 244 -0.13 -11.42 -4.70
CA ILE A 244 1.08 -11.85 -5.41
C ILE A 244 2.23 -12.02 -4.43
N THR A 245 2.97 -13.11 -4.60
CA THR A 245 4.11 -13.51 -3.78
C THR A 245 5.38 -13.55 -4.62
N ALA A 246 6.46 -12.94 -4.14
CA ALA A 246 7.78 -12.93 -4.78
C ALA A 246 8.80 -13.69 -3.95
N SER A 247 9.55 -14.60 -4.59
CA SER A 247 10.41 -15.56 -3.89
C SER A 247 11.84 -15.60 -4.41
N SER A 248 12.71 -16.07 -3.52
CA SER A 248 14.12 -16.36 -3.80
C SER A 248 14.33 -17.50 -4.82
N ASP A 249 13.30 -18.28 -5.13
CA ASP A 249 13.33 -19.29 -6.21
C ASP A 249 13.20 -18.69 -7.63
N GLY A 250 12.98 -17.38 -7.75
CA GLY A 250 12.86 -16.68 -9.04
C GLY A 250 11.44 -16.68 -9.62
N MET A 251 10.48 -17.34 -8.96
CA MET A 251 9.08 -17.38 -9.37
C MET A 251 8.29 -16.23 -8.75
N LEU A 252 7.30 -15.75 -9.51
CA LEU A 252 6.14 -15.04 -8.96
C LEU A 252 4.96 -16.02 -8.91
N LYS A 253 4.14 -15.94 -7.86
CA LYS A 253 2.91 -16.73 -7.77
C LYS A 253 1.72 -15.87 -7.39
N ILE A 254 0.56 -16.14 -7.97
CA ILE A 254 -0.68 -15.40 -7.72
C ILE A 254 -1.71 -16.32 -7.07
N LEU A 255 -2.16 -15.91 -5.88
CA LEU A 255 -3.11 -16.64 -5.04
C LEU A 255 -4.49 -15.98 -5.06
N ASP A 256 -5.53 -16.80 -5.12
CA ASP A 256 -6.91 -16.45 -4.79
C ASP A 256 -7.10 -16.59 -3.27
N LEU A 257 -7.55 -15.52 -2.61
CA LEU A 257 -7.79 -15.52 -1.16
C LEU A 257 -9.21 -15.95 -0.76
N LEU A 258 -10.16 -15.93 -1.71
CA LEU A 258 -11.54 -16.38 -1.51
C LEU A 258 -11.66 -17.90 -1.63
N GLU A 259 -11.06 -18.47 -2.68
CA GLU A 259 -11.00 -19.91 -2.90
C GLU A 259 -9.78 -20.57 -2.23
N GLY A 260 -8.76 -19.79 -1.88
CA GLY A 260 -7.55 -20.28 -1.21
C GLY A 260 -6.63 -21.11 -2.10
N ARG A 261 -6.58 -20.81 -3.40
CA ARG A 261 -5.84 -21.58 -4.42
C ARG A 261 -4.73 -20.78 -5.10
N LEU A 262 -3.72 -21.48 -5.60
CA LEU A 262 -2.77 -20.96 -6.58
C LEU A 262 -3.44 -20.89 -7.95
N ILE A 263 -3.42 -19.72 -8.60
CA ILE A 263 -3.92 -19.53 -9.97
C ILE A 263 -2.76 -19.66 -10.95
N TYR A 264 -1.75 -18.79 -10.80
CA TYR A 264 -0.67 -18.60 -11.76
C TYR A 264 0.72 -18.79 -11.13
N THR A 265 1.63 -19.41 -11.87
CA THR A 265 3.08 -19.34 -11.61
C THR A 265 3.76 -18.67 -12.81
N LEU A 266 4.47 -17.57 -12.58
CA LEU A 266 5.11 -16.77 -13.64
C LEU A 266 6.64 -16.86 -13.53
N GLN A 267 7.32 -17.14 -14.65
CA GLN A 267 8.78 -17.32 -14.68
C GLN A 267 9.49 -16.29 -15.58
N GLY A 268 9.50 -15.03 -15.13
CA GLY A 268 10.19 -13.94 -15.84
C GLY A 268 11.69 -13.83 -15.57
N HIS A 269 12.08 -13.78 -14.29
CA HIS A 269 13.43 -13.42 -13.86
C HIS A 269 14.47 -14.54 -14.05
N THR A 270 15.75 -14.18 -14.12
CA THR A 270 16.87 -15.15 -14.17
C THR A 270 17.58 -15.32 -12.82
N GLY A 271 16.86 -15.18 -11.72
CA GLY A 271 17.36 -15.26 -10.36
C GLY A 271 16.32 -14.81 -9.33
N PRO A 272 16.69 -14.72 -8.04
CA PRO A 272 15.80 -14.33 -6.93
C PRO A 272 14.97 -13.07 -7.22
N VAL A 273 13.66 -13.12 -6.96
CA VAL A 273 12.79 -11.93 -6.98
C VAL A 273 12.73 -11.34 -5.58
N PHE A 274 13.04 -10.06 -5.44
CA PHE A 274 13.09 -9.39 -4.13
C PHE A 274 11.82 -8.59 -3.82
N THR A 275 11.13 -8.11 -4.84
CA THR A 275 10.00 -7.18 -4.69
C THR A 275 8.92 -7.42 -5.74
N VAL A 276 7.67 -7.27 -5.33
CA VAL A 276 6.50 -7.24 -6.20
C VAL A 276 5.48 -6.25 -5.66
N THR A 277 4.78 -5.54 -6.55
CA THR A 277 3.76 -4.55 -6.16
C THR A 277 2.67 -4.45 -7.22
N PHE A 278 1.41 -4.30 -6.80
CA PHE A 278 0.31 -3.93 -7.68
C PHE A 278 0.24 -2.41 -7.89
N SER A 279 -0.28 -1.98 -9.04
CA SER A 279 -0.73 -0.61 -9.23
C SER A 279 -1.95 -0.34 -8.34
N LYS A 280 -2.18 0.93 -7.95
CA LYS A 280 -3.32 1.28 -7.10
C LYS A 280 -4.68 1.08 -7.81
N GLY A 281 -4.69 0.85 -9.13
CA GLY A 281 -5.88 0.54 -9.93
C GLY A 281 -6.10 -0.95 -10.23
N GLY A 282 -5.18 -1.85 -9.86
CA GLY A 282 -5.30 -3.30 -10.08
C GLY A 282 -4.79 -3.79 -11.44
N GLU A 283 -5.03 -3.02 -12.50
CA GLU A 283 -4.71 -3.31 -13.93
C GLU A 283 -3.27 -3.78 -14.24
N LEU A 284 -2.31 -3.49 -13.36
CA LEU A 284 -0.88 -3.72 -13.60
C LEU A 284 -0.19 -4.20 -12.31
N PHE A 285 0.85 -5.01 -12.46
CA PHE A 285 1.82 -5.28 -11.38
C PHE A 285 3.25 -5.23 -11.91
N THR A 286 4.20 -4.99 -11.00
CA THR A 286 5.64 -5.01 -11.33
C THR A 286 6.41 -5.91 -10.40
N SER A 287 7.48 -6.52 -10.93
CA SER A 287 8.42 -7.35 -10.18
C SER A 287 9.87 -6.89 -10.41
N GLY A 288 10.68 -6.94 -9.36
CA GLY A 288 12.10 -6.58 -9.38
C GLY A 288 12.98 -7.70 -8.83
N GLY A 289 14.02 -8.06 -9.58
CA GLY A 289 14.87 -9.22 -9.29
C GLY A 289 16.35 -8.91 -9.14
N ALA A 290 17.10 -9.98 -8.81
CA ALA A 290 18.56 -10.00 -8.76
C ALA A 290 19.22 -9.75 -10.13
N ASP A 291 18.48 -9.95 -11.22
CA ASP A 291 18.91 -9.78 -12.61
C ASP A 291 18.94 -8.31 -13.09
N ALA A 292 18.69 -7.36 -12.19
CA ALA A 292 18.59 -5.92 -12.48
C ALA A 292 17.51 -5.55 -13.53
N GLN A 293 16.53 -6.43 -13.73
CA GLN A 293 15.37 -6.20 -14.59
C GLN A 293 14.13 -5.86 -13.76
N VAL A 294 13.35 -4.89 -14.23
CA VAL A 294 12.00 -4.63 -13.72
C VAL A 294 11.02 -5.12 -14.78
N LEU A 295 10.14 -6.06 -14.44
CA LEU A 295 9.10 -6.55 -15.35
C LEU A 295 7.77 -5.88 -15.02
N LEU A 296 7.07 -5.39 -16.03
CA LEU A 296 5.73 -4.80 -15.94
C LEU A 296 4.73 -5.72 -16.63
N TRP A 297 3.77 -6.19 -15.86
CA TRP A 297 2.76 -7.16 -16.26
C TRP A 297 1.37 -6.52 -16.21
N ARG A 298 0.48 -6.94 -17.11
CA ARG A 298 -0.94 -6.58 -17.09
C ARG A 298 -1.73 -7.65 -16.35
N THR A 299 -2.68 -7.22 -15.51
CA THR A 299 -3.68 -8.12 -14.91
C THR A 299 -4.94 -8.15 -15.78
N ASN A 300 -5.65 -9.27 -15.73
CA ASN A 300 -6.98 -9.40 -16.34
C ASN A 300 -8.05 -9.71 -15.27
N PHE A 301 -7.70 -9.55 -13.99
CA PHE A 301 -8.58 -9.74 -12.84
C PHE A 301 -9.77 -8.76 -12.83
N ASP A 302 -9.57 -7.56 -13.36
CA ASP A 302 -10.56 -6.48 -13.41
C ASP A 302 -11.45 -6.50 -14.67
N GLU A 303 -11.20 -7.41 -15.63
CA GLU A 303 -12.11 -7.58 -16.79
C GLU A 303 -13.48 -8.15 -16.39
N LEU A 304 -13.63 -8.64 -15.15
CA LEU A 304 -14.91 -8.94 -14.52
C LEU A 304 -15.67 -7.66 -14.12
N ASN A 305 -16.01 -6.90 -15.15
CA ASN A 305 -16.85 -5.70 -15.17
C ASN A 305 -17.93 -5.78 -14.07
N CYS A 306 -17.97 -4.79 -13.17
CA CYS A 306 -18.75 -4.82 -11.93
C CYS A 306 -20.24 -5.18 -12.13
N LYS A 307 -20.80 -4.86 -13.31
CA LYS A 307 -22.16 -5.27 -13.74
C LYS A 307 -22.38 -6.80 -13.71
N ASP A 308 -21.36 -7.61 -14.02
CA ASP A 308 -21.49 -9.07 -14.04
C ASP A 308 -21.27 -9.73 -12.68
N VAL A 309 -20.56 -9.07 -11.75
CA VAL A 309 -20.60 -9.42 -10.32
C VAL A 309 -22.00 -9.15 -9.77
N ILE A 310 -22.58 -8.00 -10.10
CA ILE A 310 -23.97 -7.67 -9.74
C ILE A 310 -24.96 -8.67 -10.37
N LYS A 311 -24.81 -9.07 -11.66
CA LYS A 311 -25.66 -10.13 -12.25
C LYS A 311 -25.49 -11.49 -11.59
N ARG A 312 -24.28 -11.89 -11.17
CA ARG A 312 -24.06 -13.13 -10.41
C ARG A 312 -24.78 -13.09 -9.05
N ASN A 313 -24.77 -11.94 -8.37
CA ASN A 313 -25.51 -11.75 -7.12
C ASN A 313 -27.04 -11.64 -7.33
N LEU A 314 -27.52 -11.04 -8.42
CA LEU A 314 -28.93 -11.04 -8.81
C LEU A 314 -29.42 -12.45 -9.19
N LYS A 315 -28.59 -13.28 -9.85
CA LYS A 315 -28.92 -14.69 -10.09
C LYS A 315 -29.06 -15.51 -8.81
N ARG A 316 -28.34 -15.14 -7.73
CA ARG A 316 -28.51 -15.73 -6.38
C ARG A 316 -29.80 -15.28 -5.65
N LEU A 317 -30.57 -14.34 -6.23
CA LEU A 317 -31.87 -13.92 -5.71
C LEU A 317 -33.05 -14.58 -6.45
N HIS A 318 -32.80 -15.31 -7.54
CA HIS A 318 -33.76 -16.30 -8.01
C HIS A 318 -33.68 -17.53 -7.10
N PHE A 319 -34.74 -17.74 -6.33
CA PHE A 319 -34.99 -19.01 -5.67
C PHE A 319 -35.40 -20.04 -6.72
N ASP A 320 -34.45 -20.88 -7.13
CA ASP A 320 -34.82 -22.21 -7.66
C ASP A 320 -35.59 -22.96 -6.57
N SER A 321 -36.55 -23.79 -6.99
CA SER A 321 -37.34 -24.61 -6.04
C SER A 321 -36.42 -25.52 -5.22
N PRO A 322 -36.70 -25.74 -3.91
CA PRO A 322 -35.87 -26.60 -3.08
C PRO A 322 -35.75 -27.99 -3.70
N PRO A 323 -34.55 -28.60 -3.71
CA PRO A 323 -34.31 -29.88 -4.38
C PRO A 323 -35.20 -30.97 -3.77
N HIS A 324 -35.78 -31.79 -4.64
CA HIS A 324 -36.64 -32.88 -4.19
C HIS A 324 -35.80 -34.04 -3.66
N LEU A 325 -36.40 -34.86 -2.79
CA LEU A 325 -35.77 -36.03 -2.18
C LEU A 325 -35.32 -37.12 -3.19
N LEU A 326 -35.65 -36.95 -4.47
CA LEU A 326 -35.25 -37.82 -5.58
C LEU A 326 -33.96 -37.34 -6.29
N ASP A 327 -33.51 -36.11 -6.05
CA ASP A 327 -32.28 -35.56 -6.66
C ASP A 327 -31.00 -36.08 -5.96
N ILE A 328 -31.16 -36.76 -4.83
CA ILE A 328 -30.06 -37.30 -4.00
C ILE A 328 -29.66 -38.70 -4.50
N TYR A 329 -28.93 -38.75 -5.60
CA TYR A 329 -28.27 -40.00 -6.03
C TYR A 329 -27.18 -40.41 -5.03
N PRO A 330 -27.04 -41.72 -4.70
CA PRO A 330 -25.96 -42.20 -3.86
C PRO A 330 -24.62 -41.98 -4.57
N ARG A 331 -23.73 -41.20 -3.95
CA ARG A 331 -22.42 -40.86 -4.54
C ARG A 331 -21.56 -42.10 -4.65
N THR A 332 -21.29 -42.54 -5.87
CA THR A 332 -20.14 -43.42 -6.15
C THR A 332 -18.86 -42.68 -5.81
N PRO A 333 -17.87 -43.32 -5.16
CA PRO A 333 -16.60 -42.69 -4.86
C PRO A 333 -15.86 -42.39 -6.16
N HIS A 334 -15.83 -41.11 -6.54
CA HIS A 334 -15.01 -40.66 -7.67
C HIS A 334 -13.54 -40.83 -7.30
N PRO A 335 -12.70 -41.42 -8.18
CA PRO A 335 -11.26 -41.25 -8.07
C PRO A 335 -10.94 -39.75 -8.11
N GLN A 336 -10.19 -39.25 -7.13
CA GLN A 336 -9.63 -37.92 -7.22
C GLN A 336 -8.43 -37.93 -8.18
N GLU A 337 -8.72 -37.86 -9.48
CA GLU A 337 -7.71 -37.40 -10.45
C GLU A 337 -7.42 -35.92 -10.16
N GLY A 338 -6.44 -35.69 -9.29
CA GLY A 338 -6.01 -34.37 -8.82
C GLY A 338 -5.28 -33.56 -9.89
N LYS A 339 -5.94 -33.28 -11.02
CA LYS A 339 -5.49 -32.28 -11.98
C LYS A 339 -5.75 -30.88 -11.43
N ILE A 340 -4.77 -30.37 -10.69
CA ILE A 340 -4.66 -28.94 -10.41
C ILE A 340 -4.16 -28.28 -11.70
N GLU A 341 -5.05 -27.66 -12.46
CA GLU A 341 -4.68 -26.90 -13.66
C GLU A 341 -4.07 -25.54 -13.24
N THR A 342 -2.83 -25.58 -12.76
CA THR A 342 -2.00 -24.39 -12.57
C THR A 342 -1.49 -23.92 -13.92
N VAL A 343 -1.77 -22.67 -14.29
CA VAL A 343 -1.21 -22.09 -15.52
C VAL A 343 0.21 -21.59 -15.24
N GLU A 344 1.20 -22.26 -15.85
CA GLU A 344 2.60 -21.83 -15.84
C GLU A 344 2.88 -20.90 -17.02
N ILE A 345 3.21 -19.64 -16.74
CA ILE A 345 3.40 -18.61 -17.77
C ILE A 345 4.89 -18.32 -17.90
N ASN A 346 5.45 -18.75 -19.03
CA ASN A 346 6.87 -18.65 -19.37
C ASN A 346 7.06 -17.57 -20.44
N PRO A 347 7.17 -16.27 -20.09
CA PRO A 347 7.27 -15.17 -21.07
C PRO A 347 8.47 -15.25 -22.01
N LYS A 348 9.43 -16.15 -21.76
CA LYS A 348 10.55 -16.44 -22.68
C LYS A 348 10.12 -17.13 -23.98
N LEU A 349 8.88 -17.62 -24.08
CA LEU A 349 8.33 -18.27 -25.27
C LEU A 349 7.32 -17.37 -26.02
N ASP A 350 6.45 -16.66 -25.29
CA ASP A 350 5.31 -15.93 -25.88
C ASP A 350 5.50 -14.40 -25.99
N VAL A 351 6.70 -13.87 -25.73
CA VAL A 351 7.01 -12.46 -26.02
C VAL A 351 7.08 -12.24 -27.53
N VAL A 352 5.95 -11.83 -28.10
CA VAL A 352 5.92 -11.02 -29.33
C VAL A 352 6.72 -9.75 -29.05
N ASP A 353 7.81 -9.55 -29.80
CA ASP A 353 8.81 -8.52 -29.53
C ASP A 353 8.30 -7.12 -29.90
N LEU A 354 7.43 -6.58 -29.03
CA LEU A 354 6.74 -5.32 -29.22
C LEU A 354 7.73 -4.16 -29.10
N GLN A 355 8.31 -3.75 -30.24
CA GLN A 355 9.44 -2.83 -30.37
C GLN A 355 9.29 -1.51 -29.58
N THR A 356 9.65 -1.54 -28.30
CA THR A 356 9.50 -0.43 -27.37
C THR A 356 10.83 -0.17 -26.68
N SER A 357 11.74 0.45 -27.43
CA SER A 357 13.11 0.79 -27.02
C SER A 357 13.21 1.19 -25.54
N THR A 358 14.20 0.64 -24.84
CA THR A 358 14.50 0.99 -23.44
C THR A 358 14.63 2.51 -23.31
N PRO A 359 13.89 3.16 -22.39
CA PRO A 359 13.90 4.62 -22.29
C PRO A 359 15.30 5.09 -21.89
N PRO A 360 15.88 6.11 -22.56
CA PRO A 360 17.23 6.55 -22.25
C PRO A 360 17.26 7.14 -20.83
N VAL A 361 18.20 6.65 -20.02
CA VAL A 361 18.41 7.08 -18.63
C VAL A 361 19.15 8.41 -18.63
N VAL A 362 18.63 9.39 -17.88
CA VAL A 362 19.24 10.70 -17.66
C VAL A 362 19.67 10.82 -16.21
N ASP A 363 20.94 11.16 -16.00
CA ASP A 363 21.55 11.26 -14.68
C ASP A 363 21.30 12.65 -14.08
N ILE A 364 20.68 12.69 -12.91
CA ILE A 364 20.43 13.92 -12.15
C ILE A 364 21.37 13.92 -10.94
N LEU A 365 22.41 14.74 -11.04
CA LEU A 365 23.33 15.00 -9.94
C LEU A 365 22.79 16.14 -9.06
N SER A 366 22.76 15.90 -7.75
CA SER A 366 22.51 16.95 -6.75
C SER A 366 23.73 17.86 -6.64
N PHE A 367 23.64 19.08 -7.18
CA PHE A 367 24.68 20.10 -7.03
C PHE A 367 24.63 20.72 -5.63
N ASP A 368 25.33 20.09 -4.68
CA ASP A 368 25.65 20.69 -3.38
C ASP A 368 26.78 21.72 -3.56
N SER A 369 26.52 22.98 -3.21
CA SER A 369 27.34 24.12 -3.62
C SER A 369 28.49 24.45 -2.66
N THR A 370 29.49 23.56 -2.52
CA THR A 370 30.77 23.88 -1.85
C THR A 370 31.96 23.06 -2.37
N THR A 371 32.78 23.65 -3.26
CA THR A 371 34.24 23.85 -3.08
C THR A 371 34.86 24.68 -4.22
N THR A 372 35.95 25.36 -3.89
CA THR A 372 36.77 26.23 -4.75
C THR A 372 37.53 25.48 -5.84
N THR A 373 37.60 26.05 -7.05
CA THR A 373 38.59 25.68 -8.09
C THR A 373 39.48 26.86 -8.45
N GLU A 374 40.75 26.81 -8.08
CA GLU A 374 41.76 27.73 -8.61
C GLU A 374 42.23 27.24 -9.98
N THR A 375 42.08 28.04 -11.03
CA THR A 375 43.06 28.05 -12.14
C THR A 375 42.99 29.32 -12.97
N THR A 376 44.15 29.77 -13.43
CA THR A 376 44.37 31.05 -14.10
C THR A 376 44.03 31.03 -15.59
N VAL A 377 43.35 32.07 -16.09
CA VAL A 377 43.28 32.44 -17.52
C VAL A 377 43.49 33.96 -17.66
N ARG A 378 44.01 34.39 -18.82
CA ARG A 378 44.54 35.75 -19.07
C ARG A 378 43.50 36.72 -19.65
N THR A 379 43.53 37.96 -19.14
CA THR A 379 43.53 39.26 -19.86
C THR A 379 43.32 39.24 -21.39
N LEU A 380 42.53 40.10 -22.08
CA LEU A 380 41.87 41.44 -21.89
C LEU A 380 40.77 41.61 -23.00
N PRO A 381 40.07 42.76 -23.19
CA PRO A 381 39.22 43.57 -22.30
C PRO A 381 37.88 44.03 -22.96
N ASP A 382 37.17 44.99 -22.35
CA ASP A 382 36.18 45.97 -22.90
C ASP A 382 34.93 45.46 -23.67
N LYS A 383 33.71 45.99 -23.46
CA LYS A 383 33.24 47.18 -22.73
C LYS A 383 31.74 47.06 -22.38
N GLY A 384 31.28 47.64 -21.27
CA GLY A 384 29.85 47.58 -20.88
C GLY A 384 29.56 47.95 -19.41
N GLU A 385 29.70 49.23 -19.07
CA GLU A 385 29.28 49.87 -17.80
C GLU A 385 27.72 49.93 -17.71
N GLU A 386 27.02 50.03 -16.58
CA GLU A 386 27.29 49.93 -15.13
C GLU A 386 25.91 49.66 -14.40
N ILE A 387 25.66 49.62 -13.07
CA ILE A 387 26.37 49.88 -11.79
C ILE A 387 25.79 48.90 -10.72
N CYS A 388 26.44 48.75 -9.55
CA CYS A 388 25.91 48.01 -8.39
C CYS A 388 25.43 48.92 -7.24
N GLY A 389 24.46 48.45 -6.44
CA GLY A 389 24.02 49.07 -5.18
C GLY A 389 24.13 48.10 -3.99
N TYR A 390 24.65 48.56 -2.85
CA TYR A 390 25.06 47.71 -1.72
C TYR A 390 24.00 47.54 -0.60
N PHE A 391 24.18 46.47 0.20
CA PHE A 391 23.55 46.28 1.52
C PHE A 391 24.02 47.32 2.55
N LEU A 392 23.18 47.65 3.54
CA LEU A 392 23.49 47.54 4.99
C LEU A 392 22.29 47.89 5.91
N ASN A 393 22.29 47.36 7.15
CA ASN A 393 21.35 47.69 8.24
C ASN A 393 21.88 48.87 9.08
N PRO A 394 21.00 49.59 9.83
CA PRO A 394 20.97 49.44 11.31
C PRO A 394 19.58 49.72 11.97
N SER A 395 19.35 49.69 13.29
CA SER A 395 19.62 48.69 14.35
C SER A 395 19.13 49.22 15.73
N LEU A 396 18.51 48.38 16.59
CA LEU A 396 18.28 48.59 18.06
C LEU A 396 17.34 49.78 18.44
N THR A 397 16.82 49.98 19.67
CA THR A 397 17.02 49.39 21.04
C THR A 397 15.70 49.21 21.83
N SER A 398 15.72 48.41 22.91
CA SER A 398 14.96 48.56 24.20
C SER A 398 13.39 48.58 24.22
N SER A 399 12.67 48.16 25.26
CA SER A 399 13.01 47.53 26.57
C SER A 399 11.87 46.58 27.04
N GLU A 400 12.11 45.84 28.13
CA GLU A 400 11.13 44.99 28.81
C GLU A 400 10.06 45.82 29.57
N CYS A 401 8.81 45.34 29.66
CA CYS A 401 8.27 44.74 30.89
C CYS A 401 6.80 44.24 30.68
N SER A 402 6.27 43.47 31.63
CA SER A 402 4.88 42.96 31.73
C SER A 402 4.44 43.01 33.22
N PRO A 403 3.30 42.46 33.68
CA PRO A 403 2.06 42.00 33.03
C PRO A 403 0.81 42.77 33.58
N THR A 404 -0.46 42.50 33.25
CA THR A 404 -1.30 41.45 33.88
C THR A 404 -2.74 41.39 33.31
N THR A 405 -3.46 40.34 33.70
CA THR A 405 -4.83 39.95 33.32
C THR A 405 -5.96 40.78 33.93
N LEU A 406 -7.17 40.82 33.31
CA LEU A 406 -8.43 40.27 33.86
C LEU A 406 -9.73 40.68 33.11
N LYS A 407 -10.64 39.70 32.95
CA LYS A 407 -12.13 39.81 32.79
C LYS A 407 -12.66 40.53 31.51
N LYS A 408 -13.76 40.12 30.85
CA LYS A 408 -15.17 39.81 31.25
C LYS A 408 -15.93 41.05 31.75
N LYS A 409 -17.17 41.34 31.34
CA LYS A 409 -18.05 40.78 30.28
C LYS A 409 -19.30 41.69 30.16
N THR A 410 -19.83 41.88 28.94
CA THR A 410 -21.24 42.29 28.64
C THR A 410 -21.77 43.61 29.21
N GLU A 411 -22.97 44.12 28.85
CA GLU A 411 -24.03 43.65 27.90
C GLU A 411 -23.90 44.38 26.53
N GLU A 412 -24.82 45.03 25.80
CA GLU A 412 -26.27 45.33 25.91
C GLU A 412 -26.91 45.54 24.49
N MET A 413 -27.67 46.62 24.22
CA MET A 413 -28.40 46.99 22.98
C MET A 413 -28.10 48.48 22.62
N SER A 414 -28.44 49.11 21.47
CA SER A 414 -29.26 48.87 20.26
C SER A 414 -28.54 49.49 19.02
N ASP A 415 -28.97 49.52 17.74
CA ASP A 415 -30.27 49.39 17.04
C ASP A 415 -30.11 48.71 15.65
N LEU A 416 -31.23 48.30 15.05
CA LEU A 416 -31.34 47.85 13.64
C LEU A 416 -31.65 49.03 12.70
N PRO A 417 -31.30 48.92 11.41
CA PRO A 417 -32.40 48.82 10.44
C PRO A 417 -32.17 47.85 9.26
N SER A 418 -33.30 47.37 8.73
CA SER A 418 -33.52 46.85 7.36
C SER A 418 -32.65 45.68 6.87
N GLU A 419 -33.28 44.51 6.77
CA GLU A 419 -32.76 43.37 6.01
C GLU A 419 -32.63 43.70 4.52
N SER A 420 -31.47 43.40 3.92
CA SER A 420 -31.36 43.20 2.47
C SER A 420 -31.42 41.70 2.20
N GLN A 421 -32.44 41.26 1.46
CA GLN A 421 -32.65 39.85 1.15
C GLN A 421 -31.48 39.29 0.32
N ARG A 422 -30.57 38.57 0.99
CA ARG A 422 -29.61 37.71 0.30
C ARG A 422 -30.33 36.45 -0.16
N SER A 423 -30.80 36.48 -1.41
CA SER A 423 -31.30 35.28 -2.08
C SER A 423 -30.22 34.20 -2.07
N ILE A 424 -30.52 33.09 -1.39
CA ILE A 424 -29.71 31.88 -1.47
C ILE A 424 -29.78 31.38 -2.92
N PRO A 425 -28.66 31.06 -3.59
CA PRO A 425 -28.70 30.55 -4.96
C PRO A 425 -29.51 29.25 -5.02
N LEU A 426 -30.47 29.15 -5.95
CA LEU A 426 -31.40 28.02 -6.04
C LEU A 426 -30.69 26.66 -6.10
N ALA A 427 -29.57 26.57 -6.83
CA ALA A 427 -28.75 25.35 -6.86
C ALA A 427 -28.23 24.86 -5.49
N VAL A 428 -28.22 25.72 -4.45
CA VAL A 428 -27.89 25.35 -3.06
C VAL A 428 -29.12 24.84 -2.30
N THR A 429 -30.32 25.39 -2.56
CA THR A 429 -31.56 24.84 -2.00
C THR A 429 -31.87 23.48 -2.60
N ASP A 430 -31.75 23.34 -3.92
CA ASP A 430 -31.99 22.09 -4.65
C ASP A 430 -31.03 20.98 -4.17
N ALA A 431 -29.77 21.32 -3.93
CA ALA A 431 -28.77 20.39 -3.39
C ALA A 431 -29.06 19.98 -1.94
N LEU A 432 -29.52 20.91 -1.09
CA LEU A 432 -29.91 20.61 0.29
C LEU A 432 -31.17 19.72 0.36
N GLU A 433 -32.14 19.96 -0.51
CA GLU A 433 -33.37 19.16 -0.61
C GLU A 433 -33.04 17.73 -1.07
N HIS A 434 -32.21 17.57 -2.11
CA HIS A 434 -31.74 16.26 -2.58
C HIS A 434 -30.90 15.50 -1.51
N ILE A 435 -30.11 16.21 -0.69
CA ILE A 435 -29.40 15.59 0.46
C ILE A 435 -30.41 15.14 1.53
N MET A 436 -31.45 15.92 1.79
CA MET A 436 -32.49 15.60 2.78
C MET A 436 -33.34 14.39 2.33
N GLU A 437 -33.67 14.27 1.04
CA GLU A 437 -34.29 13.07 0.48
C GLU A 437 -33.40 11.83 0.64
N GLN A 438 -32.10 11.94 0.32
CA GLN A 438 -31.16 10.82 0.48
C GLN A 438 -31.03 10.36 1.94
N LEU A 439 -31.00 11.29 2.90
CA LEU A 439 -31.00 10.97 4.33
C LEU A 439 -32.30 10.28 4.77
N ASN A 440 -33.45 10.69 4.24
CA ASN A 440 -34.74 10.08 4.54
C ASN A 440 -34.81 8.63 4.02
N VAL A 441 -34.42 8.41 2.75
CA VAL A 441 -34.31 7.06 2.17
C VAL A 441 -33.36 6.18 2.97
N LEU A 442 -32.19 6.70 3.36
CA LEU A 442 -31.20 5.95 4.13
C LEU A 442 -31.75 5.56 5.52
N THR A 443 -32.43 6.48 6.21
CA THR A 443 -33.13 6.21 7.49
C THR A 443 -34.20 5.12 7.32
N GLN A 444 -34.98 5.15 6.24
CA GLN A 444 -35.99 4.15 5.94
C GLN A 444 -35.37 2.77 5.65
N THR A 445 -34.24 2.71 4.95
CA THR A 445 -33.52 1.44 4.74
C THR A 445 -32.94 0.84 6.02
N VAL A 446 -32.44 1.67 6.96
CA VAL A 446 -31.97 1.21 8.27
C VAL A 446 -33.12 0.59 9.06
N SER A 447 -34.28 1.25 9.13
CA SER A 447 -35.45 0.73 9.84
C SER A 447 -35.95 -0.62 9.25
N ILE A 448 -35.91 -0.79 7.93
CA ILE A 448 -36.25 -2.05 7.26
C ILE A 448 -35.22 -3.16 7.57
N LEU A 449 -33.94 -2.81 7.72
CA LEU A 449 -32.90 -3.76 8.12
C LEU A 449 -33.04 -4.19 9.58
N GLU A 450 -33.36 -3.26 10.49
CA GLU A 450 -33.65 -3.56 11.90
C GLU A 450 -34.86 -4.51 12.04
N GLN A 451 -35.97 -4.22 11.34
CA GLN A 451 -37.16 -5.10 11.32
C GLN A 451 -36.88 -6.49 10.74
N ARG A 452 -35.94 -6.61 9.79
CA ARG A 452 -35.51 -7.91 9.26
C ARG A 452 -34.61 -8.65 10.23
N LEU A 453 -33.74 -7.94 10.95
CA LEU A 453 -32.83 -8.53 11.92
C LEU A 453 -33.58 -9.12 13.12
N THR A 454 -34.54 -8.39 13.70
CA THR A 454 -35.40 -8.92 14.78
C THR A 454 -36.20 -10.15 14.33
N LEU A 455 -36.79 -10.12 13.13
CA LEU A 455 -37.45 -11.28 12.53
C LEU A 455 -36.53 -12.48 12.28
N THR A 456 -35.21 -12.28 12.13
CA THR A 456 -34.25 -13.40 12.07
C THR A 456 -33.83 -13.89 13.45
N GLU A 457 -33.71 -13.00 14.45
CA GLU A 457 -33.43 -13.40 15.83
C GLU A 457 -34.56 -14.23 16.43
N ASP A 458 -35.81 -13.83 16.25
CA ASP A 458 -36.97 -14.54 16.79
C ASP A 458 -37.13 -15.93 16.15
N LYS A 459 -36.94 -16.05 14.83
CA LYS A 459 -36.89 -17.36 14.15
C LYS A 459 -35.74 -18.25 14.62
N LEU A 460 -34.62 -17.65 15.05
CA LEU A 460 -33.49 -18.40 15.58
C LEU A 460 -33.80 -18.90 17.01
N LYS A 461 -34.48 -18.10 17.85
CA LYS A 461 -35.03 -18.53 19.15
C LYS A 461 -36.02 -19.69 18.97
N ASP A 462 -36.99 -19.57 18.06
CA ASP A 462 -37.95 -20.64 17.73
C ASP A 462 -37.24 -21.94 17.31
N CYS A 463 -36.19 -21.84 16.50
CA CYS A 463 -35.40 -23.01 16.08
C CYS A 463 -34.70 -23.67 17.27
N LEU A 464 -34.13 -22.86 18.19
CA LEU A 464 -33.39 -23.33 19.36
C LEU A 464 -34.33 -23.98 20.39
N GLU A 465 -35.50 -23.38 20.65
CA GLU A 465 -36.55 -23.99 21.48
C GLU A 465 -37.03 -25.33 20.90
N ASN A 466 -37.25 -25.42 19.58
CA ASN A 466 -37.69 -26.67 18.96
C ASN A 466 -36.59 -27.75 18.98
N GLN A 467 -35.31 -27.39 18.85
CA GLN A 467 -34.20 -28.33 19.10
C GLN A 467 -34.18 -28.82 20.56
N GLN A 468 -34.40 -27.93 21.52
CA GLN A 468 -34.41 -28.30 22.95
C GLN A 468 -35.62 -29.19 23.31
N ARG A 469 -36.80 -28.92 22.72
CA ARG A 469 -37.99 -29.79 22.83
C ARG A 469 -37.74 -31.18 22.24
N LEU A 470 -37.08 -31.26 21.07
CA LEU A 470 -36.70 -32.54 20.45
C LEU A 470 -35.69 -33.32 21.31
N PHE A 471 -34.69 -32.64 21.88
CA PHE A 471 -33.71 -33.27 22.78
C PHE A 471 -34.40 -33.88 24.01
N ASN A 472 -35.27 -33.12 24.68
CA ASN A 472 -36.06 -33.60 25.82
C ASN A 472 -36.98 -34.78 25.44
N ALA A 473 -37.59 -34.76 24.25
CA ALA A 473 -38.46 -35.83 23.77
C ALA A 473 -37.72 -37.12 23.38
N ILE A 474 -36.42 -37.03 23.05
CA ILE A 474 -35.53 -38.20 22.89
C ILE A 474 -35.15 -38.74 24.28
N GLN A 475 -34.78 -37.85 25.21
CA GLN A 475 -34.35 -38.22 26.57
C GLN A 475 -35.48 -38.78 27.46
N GLN A 476 -36.75 -38.63 27.05
CA GLN A 476 -37.92 -39.29 27.66
C GLN A 476 -38.26 -40.66 27.03
N LYS A 477 -37.51 -41.11 26.01
CA LYS A 477 -37.70 -42.40 25.33
C LYS A 477 -36.53 -43.38 25.50
N SER A 478 -35.55 -43.00 26.32
CA SER A 478 -34.40 -43.80 26.77
C SER A 478 -34.53 -44.15 28.24
#